data_AF-A0A7J7ND82-F1
#
_entry.id   AF-A0A7J7ND82-F1
#
_cell.length_a   1.000
_cell.length_b   1.000
_cell.length_c   1.000
_cell.angle_alpha   90.00
_cell.angle_beta   90.00
_cell.angle_gamma   90.00
#
_symmetry.space_group_name_H-M   'P 1'
#
loop_
_entity.id
_entity.type
_entity.pdbx_description
1 polymer ?
#
loop_
_entity_poly.entity_id
_entity_poly.type
_entity_poly.pdbx_seq_one_letter_code
_entity_poly.pdbx_strand_id
1 'polypeptide(L)'
;MAQLQTISTCSSTNLLFNVSKRVKTPLSKNSLCCSKKLSVHQEHGVKSSGINRNGVVRCSASLTQESITNQVTEAPNGKGLRGKLNKVVLAYSGGLDTSVIVPWLKENYGCEVVCFTADVGQGVMELEGLEAKAKASGASQLVVRDLSEEFVRDFVFPCLRAGAIYERKYLLGTSMARPVIAKAMVDVAKEVGADAVSHGCTGKGNDQVRFELTFFALNPELVVVAPWREWDLKGREDAIEYAKKHKIPVPVTKKSIYSRDRNLWHLSHEGDILEDPAKEPRKDMYMMSVDPEDAPDQPEYVKIGIVSGIPVSVNGKELSPASLLSKLNEIGGQHGIGRIDMVENRLVGMKSRGVYETPGGTILYSAVRELETLTLDRESMQLKDMNALKYAELVYAGRWFDPLRESLDAFMEKISEKTTGSVTLKLYKGSVSVTGRESPYSLYREDISSFENGDIYNQADAAGFIRLYGLPMRVRAMLEKGI
;
A
#
# COMPACT_ATOMS: atom_id res chain seq x y z
N MET A 1 47.15 -29.00 33.03
CA MET A 1 48.49 -29.52 32.72
C MET A 1 49.15 -28.59 31.70
N ALA A 2 50.45 -28.32 31.89
CA ALA A 2 51.36 -27.52 31.08
C ALA A 2 51.23 -25.98 31.11
N GLN A 3 51.85 -25.39 32.15
CA GLN A 3 52.53 -24.09 32.10
C GLN A 3 53.92 -24.26 31.46
N LEU A 4 54.47 -23.20 30.84
CA LEU A 4 55.89 -22.79 30.84
C LEU A 4 55.97 -21.43 30.12
N GLN A 5 56.06 -20.33 30.86
CA GLN A 5 57.27 -19.57 31.21
C GLN A 5 57.83 -18.67 30.10
N THR A 6 57.72 -17.37 30.39
CA THR A 6 58.41 -16.21 29.84
C THR A 6 59.89 -16.16 30.27
N ILE A 7 60.81 -15.78 29.37
CA ILE A 7 62.02 -15.00 29.69
C ILE A 7 62.31 -14.01 28.56
N SER A 8 62.53 -12.76 28.96
CA SER A 8 63.04 -11.62 28.21
C SER A 8 64.49 -11.37 28.65
N THR A 9 65.37 -10.86 27.76
CA THR A 9 66.30 -9.75 28.06
C THR A 9 66.99 -9.16 26.81
N CYS A 10 67.26 -7.86 26.91
CA CYS A 10 67.73 -6.88 25.93
C CYS A 10 69.20 -6.95 25.52
N SER A 11 69.53 -6.28 24.39
CA SER A 11 70.59 -5.25 24.23
C SER A 11 70.69 -4.87 22.73
N SER A 12 70.19 -3.73 22.27
CA SER A 12 70.82 -2.39 22.13
C SER A 12 72.14 -2.32 21.33
N THR A 13 72.11 -1.65 20.16
CA THR A 13 73.08 -0.60 19.79
C THR A 13 72.64 0.21 18.57
N ASN A 14 72.98 1.49 18.61
CA ASN A 14 72.60 2.61 17.75
C ASN A 14 73.24 2.56 16.35
N LEU A 15 72.63 3.25 15.38
CA LEU A 15 73.36 4.22 14.53
C LEU A 15 72.40 5.18 13.81
N LEU A 16 72.89 6.41 13.66
CA LEU A 16 72.21 7.66 13.40
C LEU A 16 72.38 8.15 11.94
N PHE A 17 71.48 9.06 11.56
CA PHE A 17 71.57 10.12 10.54
C PHE A 17 71.88 9.75 9.06
N ASN A 18 70.97 10.11 8.14
CA ASN A 18 71.15 11.38 7.41
C ASN A 18 69.90 11.89 6.68
N VAL A 19 69.73 13.21 6.77
CA VAL A 19 68.82 14.06 6.01
C VAL A 19 69.48 14.40 4.67
N SER A 20 68.73 14.50 3.58
CA SER A 20 69.18 15.32 2.44
C SER A 20 68.06 16.10 1.77
N LYS A 21 68.43 17.33 1.40
CA LYS A 21 67.61 18.43 0.89
C LYS A 21 67.37 18.32 -0.63
N ARG A 22 66.28 18.98 -1.03
CA ARG A 22 65.95 19.56 -2.35
C ARG A 22 67.08 19.68 -3.38
N VAL A 23 66.76 19.35 -4.63
CA VAL A 23 67.24 20.06 -5.83
C VAL A 23 66.06 20.30 -6.80
N LYS A 24 66.09 21.49 -7.42
CA LYS A 24 65.16 22.04 -8.42
C LYS A 24 65.73 21.90 -9.84
N THR A 25 64.83 22.01 -10.83
CA THR A 25 64.96 22.53 -12.23
C THR A 25 65.67 21.68 -13.32
N PRO A 26 65.46 21.92 -14.65
CA PRO A 26 64.48 22.77 -15.39
C PRO A 26 63.80 22.14 -16.66
N LEU A 27 62.84 22.91 -17.21
CA LEU A 27 62.29 23.06 -18.58
C LEU A 27 62.86 22.27 -19.80
N SER A 28 61.96 21.77 -20.65
CA SER A 28 61.90 21.96 -22.13
C SER A 28 60.44 21.66 -22.60
N LYS A 29 59.67 22.55 -23.24
CA LYS A 29 59.66 23.12 -24.61
C LYS A 29 59.54 22.11 -25.76
N ASN A 30 58.32 21.99 -26.31
CA ASN A 30 57.91 22.05 -27.74
C ASN A 30 56.40 21.70 -27.80
N SER A 31 55.46 22.63 -27.98
CA SER A 31 55.03 23.33 -29.23
C SER A 31 54.46 22.40 -30.32
N LEU A 32 53.13 22.44 -30.51
CA LEU A 32 52.40 22.73 -31.77
C LEU A 32 50.87 22.56 -31.48
N CYS A 33 50.11 23.66 -31.38
CA CYS A 33 49.24 24.20 -32.45
C CYS A 33 48.18 23.21 -32.98
N CYS A 34 46.89 23.41 -32.65
CA CYS A 34 46.00 24.21 -33.50
C CYS A 34 44.63 24.45 -32.83
N SER A 35 44.16 25.67 -33.04
CA SER A 35 42.99 26.37 -32.51
C SER A 35 41.71 26.12 -33.31
N LYS A 36 40.54 26.23 -32.65
CA LYS A 36 39.34 26.88 -33.20
C LYS A 36 38.37 27.24 -32.06
N LYS A 37 38.42 28.51 -31.61
CA LYS A 37 37.31 29.21 -30.95
C LYS A 37 36.75 30.20 -31.97
N LEU A 38 35.45 30.13 -32.19
CA LEU A 38 34.66 31.15 -32.88
C LEU A 38 34.11 32.11 -31.82
N SER A 39 34.31 33.41 -32.04
CA SER A 39 33.57 34.48 -31.39
C SER A 39 33.21 35.50 -32.47
N VAL A 40 31.96 35.95 -32.50
CA VAL A 40 31.61 37.28 -32.99
C VAL A 40 30.67 37.92 -31.98
N HIS A 41 31.04 39.14 -31.60
CA HIS A 41 30.38 40.07 -30.70
C HIS A 41 29.07 40.63 -31.26
N GLN A 42 28.16 41.05 -30.38
CA GLN A 42 27.70 42.44 -30.39
C GLN A 42 27.28 42.90 -28.98
N GLU A 43 27.96 43.95 -28.51
CA GLU A 43 27.71 44.75 -27.31
C GLU A 43 26.43 45.61 -27.49
N HIS A 44 25.69 46.01 -26.45
CA HIS A 44 25.84 47.23 -25.62
C HIS A 44 24.75 47.13 -24.54
N GLY A 45 24.81 47.62 -23.30
CA GLY A 45 25.75 48.43 -22.53
C GLY A 45 25.08 48.68 -21.16
N VAL A 46 25.86 48.60 -20.08
CA VAL A 46 25.41 48.77 -18.69
C VAL A 46 25.36 50.26 -18.31
N LYS A 47 24.33 50.70 -17.58
CA LYS A 47 24.48 51.72 -16.52
C LYS A 47 23.58 51.43 -15.33
N SER A 48 24.23 51.44 -14.16
CA SER A 48 23.69 51.31 -12.81
C SER A 48 23.09 52.60 -12.27
N SER A 49 22.16 52.46 -11.31
CA SER A 49 22.05 53.17 -10.02
C SER A 49 20.66 53.76 -9.72
N GLY A 50 20.18 53.57 -8.48
CA GLY A 50 19.13 54.41 -7.90
C GLY A 50 18.03 53.67 -7.12
N ILE A 51 18.19 53.58 -5.81
CA ILE A 51 17.16 53.22 -4.83
C ILE A 51 16.17 54.40 -4.70
N ASN A 52 14.85 54.16 -4.76
CA ASN A 52 13.83 54.34 -3.68
C ASN A 52 12.41 54.71 -4.16
N ARG A 53 11.43 54.16 -3.41
CA ARG A 53 10.05 54.63 -3.11
C ARG A 53 8.86 54.31 -4.03
N ASN A 54 8.01 53.43 -3.48
CA ASN A 54 6.56 53.54 -3.30
C ASN A 54 5.69 54.02 -4.47
N GLY A 55 5.05 53.06 -5.14
CA GLY A 55 3.84 53.27 -5.93
C GLY A 55 2.86 52.12 -5.68
N VAL A 56 1.91 52.33 -4.77
CA VAL A 56 0.77 51.44 -4.56
C VAL A 56 -0.16 51.59 -5.77
N VAL A 57 -0.20 50.59 -6.65
CA VAL A 57 -1.18 50.51 -7.73
C VAL A 57 -2.43 49.80 -7.17
N ARG A 58 -3.48 50.58 -6.92
CA ARG A 58 -4.83 50.06 -6.68
C ARG A 58 -5.45 49.69 -8.03
N CYS A 59 -5.56 48.40 -8.33
CA CYS A 59 -6.49 47.92 -9.34
C CYS A 59 -7.87 47.73 -8.69
N SER A 60 -8.80 48.63 -9.00
CA SER A 60 -10.22 48.45 -8.70
C SER A 60 -10.85 47.57 -9.79
N ALA A 61 -10.96 46.26 -9.53
CA ALA A 61 -11.83 45.38 -10.27
C ALA A 61 -13.17 45.28 -9.53
N SER A 62 -14.22 45.82 -10.14
CA SER A 62 -15.61 45.64 -9.71
C SER A 62 -16.02 44.19 -9.93
N LEU A 63 -15.98 43.39 -8.85
CA LEU A 63 -16.59 42.06 -8.83
C LEU A 63 -18.07 42.25 -8.48
N THR A 64 -18.93 42.01 -9.47
CA THR A 64 -20.35 41.77 -9.25
C THR A 64 -20.48 40.48 -8.42
N GLN A 65 -20.93 40.64 -7.19
CA GLN A 65 -21.14 39.57 -6.23
C GLN A 65 -22.47 38.88 -6.58
N GLU A 66 -22.44 37.91 -7.49
CA GLU A 66 -23.55 36.94 -7.58
C GLU A 66 -23.45 36.03 -6.35
N SER A 67 -24.34 36.29 -5.39
CA SER A 67 -24.55 35.43 -4.23
C SER A 67 -25.13 34.10 -4.71
N ILE A 68 -24.28 33.08 -4.82
CA ILE A 68 -24.74 31.69 -4.80
C ILE A 68 -25.18 31.41 -3.36
N THR A 69 -26.46 31.64 -3.10
CA THR A 69 -27.12 31.11 -1.91
C THR A 69 -27.23 29.61 -2.11
N ASN A 70 -26.33 28.86 -1.47
CA ASN A 70 -26.52 27.44 -1.20
C ASN A 70 -27.79 27.31 -0.35
N GLN A 71 -28.91 27.02 -1.00
CA GLN A 71 -30.11 26.56 -0.33
C GLN A 71 -29.81 25.17 0.21
N VAL A 72 -29.53 25.10 1.51
CA VAL A 72 -29.72 23.88 2.29
C VAL A 72 -31.22 23.60 2.23
N THR A 73 -31.63 22.72 1.31
CA THR A 73 -32.99 22.20 1.30
C THR A 73 -33.16 21.31 2.51
N GLU A 74 -34.00 21.74 3.44
CA GLU A 74 -34.54 20.90 4.51
C GLU A 74 -35.12 19.61 3.90
N ALA A 75 -34.81 18.48 4.53
CA ALA A 75 -35.33 17.18 4.12
C ALA A 75 -36.87 17.20 4.22
N PRO A 76 -37.60 16.86 3.15
CA PRO A 76 -39.05 16.78 3.24
C PRO A 76 -39.41 15.58 4.12
N ASN A 77 -39.95 15.87 5.30
CA ASN A 77 -40.80 14.92 6.04
C ASN A 77 -42.05 14.64 5.19
N GLY A 78 -41.97 13.65 4.29
CA GLY A 78 -43.10 13.25 3.46
C GLY A 78 -42.72 12.24 2.38
N LYS A 79 -43.60 11.25 2.16
CA LYS A 79 -43.51 10.17 1.16
C LYS A 79 -43.48 10.71 -0.29
N GLY A 80 -42.38 11.34 -0.70
CA GLY A 80 -42.08 11.76 -2.07
C GLY A 80 -40.69 11.27 -2.49
N LEU A 81 -40.43 11.19 -3.80
CA LEU A 81 -39.12 10.82 -4.31
C LEU A 81 -38.06 11.82 -3.83
N ARG A 82 -36.88 11.34 -3.42
CA ARG A 82 -35.74 12.15 -2.92
C ARG A 82 -34.96 12.85 -4.06
N GLY A 83 -35.52 12.86 -5.26
CA GLY A 83 -34.88 13.20 -6.53
C GLY A 83 -35.21 12.11 -7.55
N LYS A 84 -35.28 12.46 -8.85
CA LYS A 84 -35.51 11.48 -9.91
C LYS A 84 -34.18 11.13 -10.56
N LEU A 85 -33.81 9.84 -10.50
CA LEU A 85 -32.66 9.28 -11.22
C LEU A 85 -33.18 8.36 -12.32
N ASN A 86 -32.47 8.27 -13.43
CA ASN A 86 -32.86 7.37 -14.51
C ASN A 86 -32.39 5.94 -14.21
N LYS A 87 -31.10 5.77 -13.91
CA LYS A 87 -30.50 4.44 -13.72
C LYS A 87 -29.30 4.50 -12.77
N VAL A 88 -29.28 3.58 -11.81
CA VAL A 88 -28.24 3.48 -10.77
C VAL A 88 -27.47 2.17 -10.92
N VAL A 89 -26.14 2.23 -10.88
CA VAL A 89 -25.28 1.04 -10.71
C VAL A 89 -24.99 0.83 -9.22
N LEU A 90 -25.49 -0.27 -8.65
CA LEU A 90 -25.32 -0.63 -7.25
C LEU A 90 -24.18 -1.64 -7.07
N ALA A 91 -23.20 -1.33 -6.22
CA ALA A 91 -22.26 -2.33 -5.69
C ALA A 91 -23.05 -3.41 -4.93
N TYR A 92 -23.11 -4.61 -5.49
CA TYR A 92 -23.98 -5.69 -5.04
C TYR A 92 -23.15 -6.90 -4.61
N SER A 93 -23.32 -7.31 -3.35
CA SER A 93 -22.67 -8.48 -2.76
C SER A 93 -23.62 -9.65 -2.53
N GLY A 94 -24.92 -9.47 -2.79
CA GLY A 94 -25.92 -10.47 -2.40
C GLY A 94 -26.17 -10.54 -0.90
N GLY A 95 -25.57 -9.67 -0.08
CA GLY A 95 -25.88 -9.56 1.34
C GLY A 95 -27.31 -9.07 1.61
N LEU A 96 -27.72 -9.09 2.88
CA LEU A 96 -29.00 -8.53 3.32
C LEU A 96 -29.14 -7.06 2.88
N ASP A 97 -28.16 -6.24 3.25
CA ASP A 97 -28.19 -4.79 3.06
C ASP A 97 -28.28 -4.42 1.58
N THR A 98 -27.38 -4.95 0.74
CA THR A 98 -27.36 -4.66 -0.70
C THR A 98 -28.59 -5.20 -1.44
N SER A 99 -29.23 -6.27 -0.93
CA SER A 99 -30.51 -6.74 -1.48
C SER A 99 -31.68 -5.85 -1.11
N VAL A 100 -31.68 -5.28 0.10
CA VAL A 100 -32.68 -4.29 0.55
C VAL A 100 -32.54 -2.96 -0.19
N ILE A 101 -31.32 -2.56 -0.54
CA ILE A 101 -31.06 -1.32 -1.27
C ILE A 101 -31.73 -1.31 -2.65
N VAL A 102 -31.81 -2.44 -3.34
CA VAL A 102 -32.41 -2.52 -4.70
C VAL A 102 -33.85 -1.99 -4.75
N PRO A 103 -34.83 -2.55 -4.01
CA PRO A 103 -36.19 -2.00 -3.99
C PRO A 103 -36.26 -0.62 -3.33
N TRP A 104 -35.40 -0.31 -2.35
CA TRP A 104 -35.36 1.00 -1.74
C TRP A 104 -35.00 2.11 -2.75
N LEU A 105 -34.00 1.89 -3.61
CA LEU A 105 -33.63 2.83 -4.67
C LEU A 105 -34.80 3.09 -5.62
N LYS A 106 -35.52 2.04 -6.01
CA LYS A 106 -36.70 2.14 -6.88
C LYS A 106 -37.82 2.95 -6.23
N GLU A 107 -38.08 2.72 -4.95
CA GLU A 107 -39.13 3.41 -4.20
C GLU A 107 -38.83 4.88 -3.94
N ASN A 108 -37.56 5.22 -3.74
CA ASN A 108 -37.15 6.57 -3.33
C ASN A 108 -36.66 7.44 -4.48
N TYR A 109 -36.19 6.85 -5.60
CA TYR A 109 -35.70 7.59 -6.77
C TYR A 109 -36.43 7.27 -8.08
N GLY A 110 -37.27 6.22 -8.11
CA GLY A 110 -37.99 5.83 -9.32
C GLY A 110 -37.09 5.35 -10.46
N CYS A 111 -35.89 4.88 -10.13
CA CYS A 111 -34.83 4.53 -11.09
C CYS A 111 -34.81 3.05 -11.46
N GLU A 112 -34.17 2.75 -12.59
CA GLU A 112 -33.71 1.39 -12.91
C GLU A 112 -32.46 1.05 -12.08
N VAL A 113 -32.36 -0.15 -11.54
CA VAL A 113 -31.21 -0.58 -10.72
C VAL A 113 -30.45 -1.69 -11.45
N VAL A 114 -29.20 -1.41 -11.79
CA VAL A 114 -28.22 -2.37 -12.30
C VAL A 114 -27.35 -2.82 -11.14
N CYS A 115 -27.41 -4.09 -10.76
CA CYS A 115 -26.48 -4.64 -9.78
C CYS A 115 -25.12 -4.90 -10.44
N PHE A 116 -24.03 -4.58 -9.74
CA PHE A 116 -22.68 -4.88 -10.17
C PHE A 116 -21.92 -5.65 -9.08
N THR A 117 -21.28 -6.74 -9.48
CA THR A 117 -20.41 -7.53 -8.61
C THR A 117 -19.05 -7.70 -9.27
N ALA A 118 -18.00 -7.34 -8.55
CA ALA A 118 -16.64 -7.66 -8.95
C ALA A 118 -16.21 -8.96 -8.27
N ASP A 119 -15.72 -9.92 -9.04
CA ASP A 119 -14.93 -11.03 -8.51
C ASP A 119 -13.48 -10.58 -8.35
N VAL A 120 -13.10 -10.36 -7.10
CA VAL A 120 -11.74 -10.03 -6.67
C VAL A 120 -11.13 -11.19 -5.86
N GLY A 121 -11.64 -12.41 -6.07
CA GLY A 121 -11.18 -13.65 -5.44
C GLY A 121 -11.82 -13.95 -4.09
N GLN A 122 -13.05 -13.49 -3.86
CA GLN A 122 -13.84 -13.83 -2.66
C GLN A 122 -14.29 -15.31 -2.61
N GLY A 123 -14.31 -15.99 -3.77
CA GLY A 123 -14.63 -17.41 -3.91
C GLY A 123 -16.01 -17.66 -4.54
N VAL A 124 -16.14 -18.80 -5.22
CA VAL A 124 -17.30 -19.15 -6.07
C VAL A 124 -18.61 -19.17 -5.30
N MET A 125 -18.61 -19.62 -4.03
CA MET A 125 -19.81 -19.68 -3.20
C MET A 125 -20.47 -18.31 -2.96
N GLU A 126 -19.72 -17.21 -3.05
CA GLU A 126 -20.26 -15.84 -2.91
C GLU A 126 -20.96 -15.37 -4.21
N LEU A 127 -20.73 -16.04 -5.34
CA LEU A 127 -21.30 -15.69 -6.64
C LEU A 127 -22.50 -16.60 -7.03
N GLU A 128 -22.63 -17.76 -6.39
CA GLU A 128 -23.71 -18.71 -6.66
C GLU A 128 -25.10 -18.12 -6.34
N GLY A 129 -26.02 -18.21 -7.31
CA GLY A 129 -27.41 -17.74 -7.15
C GLY A 129 -27.57 -16.22 -7.11
N LEU A 130 -26.50 -15.46 -7.32
CA LEU A 130 -26.50 -14.00 -7.17
C LEU A 130 -27.41 -13.30 -8.17
N GLU A 131 -27.45 -13.76 -9.42
CA GLU A 131 -28.30 -13.19 -10.47
C GLU A 131 -29.80 -13.38 -10.16
N ALA A 132 -30.18 -14.60 -9.77
CA ALA A 132 -31.55 -14.89 -9.39
C ALA A 132 -32.00 -14.02 -8.20
N LYS A 133 -31.09 -13.82 -7.23
CA LYS A 133 -31.35 -12.97 -6.06
C LYS A 133 -31.45 -11.49 -6.41
N ALA A 134 -30.57 -10.96 -7.26
CA ALA A 134 -30.64 -9.57 -7.72
C ALA A 134 -31.96 -9.29 -8.45
N LYS A 135 -32.36 -10.20 -9.37
CA LYS A 135 -33.66 -10.13 -10.07
C LYS A 135 -34.85 -10.21 -9.12
N ALA A 136 -34.83 -11.13 -8.16
CA ALA A 136 -35.87 -11.26 -7.14
C ALA A 136 -35.97 -10.03 -6.22
N SER A 137 -34.86 -9.32 -6.02
CA SER A 137 -34.82 -8.04 -5.29
C SER A 137 -35.34 -6.87 -6.13
N GLY A 138 -35.48 -7.05 -7.45
CA GLY A 138 -36.07 -6.06 -8.37
C GLY A 138 -35.07 -5.32 -9.27
N ALA A 139 -33.82 -5.79 -9.36
CA ALA A 139 -32.83 -5.25 -10.29
C ALA A 139 -33.18 -5.59 -11.74
N SER A 140 -32.82 -4.72 -12.69
CA SER A 140 -33.03 -4.97 -14.13
C SER A 140 -32.03 -5.98 -14.69
N GLN A 141 -30.80 -5.95 -14.19
CA GLN A 141 -29.72 -6.87 -14.56
C GLN A 141 -28.68 -6.98 -13.44
N LEU A 142 -27.87 -8.03 -13.51
CA LEU A 142 -26.64 -8.18 -12.75
C LEU A 142 -25.47 -8.22 -13.74
N VAL A 143 -24.46 -7.38 -13.51
CA VAL A 143 -23.18 -7.43 -14.22
C VAL A 143 -22.14 -8.01 -13.26
N VAL A 144 -21.51 -9.12 -13.66
CA VAL A 144 -20.38 -9.71 -12.91
C VAL A 144 -19.12 -9.57 -13.74
N ARG A 145 -18.03 -9.08 -13.15
CA ARG A 145 -16.71 -9.00 -13.79
C ARG A 145 -15.67 -9.70 -12.95
N ASP A 146 -14.90 -10.59 -13.57
CA ASP A 146 -13.67 -11.10 -12.98
C ASP A 146 -12.57 -10.04 -13.09
N LEU A 147 -12.14 -9.53 -11.94
CA LEU A 147 -11.11 -8.53 -11.78
C LEU A 147 -9.95 -9.08 -10.95
N SER A 148 -9.87 -10.40 -10.72
CA SER A 148 -8.86 -11.00 -9.84
C SER A 148 -7.43 -10.73 -10.32
N GLU A 149 -7.15 -10.89 -11.62
CA GLU A 149 -5.83 -10.60 -12.20
C GLU A 149 -5.49 -9.10 -12.17
N GLU A 150 -6.43 -8.24 -12.51
CA GLU A 150 -6.26 -6.78 -12.43
C GLU A 150 -6.02 -6.34 -10.98
N PHE A 151 -6.80 -6.84 -10.04
CA PHE A 151 -6.67 -6.55 -8.62
C PHE A 151 -5.27 -6.88 -8.11
N VAL A 152 -4.76 -8.08 -8.41
CA VAL A 152 -3.43 -8.45 -7.92
C VAL A 152 -2.32 -7.68 -8.64
N ARG A 153 -2.37 -7.61 -9.97
CA ARG A 153 -1.32 -6.99 -10.78
C ARG A 153 -1.23 -5.48 -10.57
N ASP A 154 -2.36 -4.79 -10.58
CA ASP A 154 -2.42 -3.33 -10.71
C ASP A 154 -2.72 -2.63 -9.37
N PHE A 155 -3.11 -3.37 -8.32
CA PHE A 155 -3.41 -2.79 -7.00
C PHE A 155 -2.59 -3.40 -5.86
N VAL A 156 -2.54 -4.73 -5.78
CA VAL A 156 -1.79 -5.43 -4.72
C VAL A 156 -0.28 -5.29 -4.92
N PHE A 157 0.22 -5.62 -6.11
CA PHE A 157 1.67 -5.62 -6.37
C PHE A 157 2.33 -4.24 -6.24
N PRO A 158 1.71 -3.12 -6.66
CA PRO A 158 2.24 -1.79 -6.36
C PRO A 158 2.39 -1.52 -4.86
N CYS A 159 1.39 -1.89 -4.05
CA CYS A 159 1.46 -1.74 -2.59
C CYS A 159 2.54 -2.64 -1.97
N LEU A 160 2.66 -3.88 -2.46
CA LEU A 160 3.69 -4.82 -2.04
C LEU A 160 5.09 -4.28 -2.35
N ARG A 161 5.34 -3.83 -3.59
CA ARG A 161 6.61 -3.20 -4.01
C ARG A 161 6.93 -1.98 -3.15
N ALA A 162 5.94 -1.14 -2.89
CA ALA A 162 6.10 0.03 -2.03
C ALA A 162 6.48 -0.35 -0.58
N GLY A 163 6.13 -1.55 -0.11
CA GLY A 163 6.26 -1.94 1.30
C GLY A 163 5.17 -1.32 2.18
N ALA A 164 3.97 -1.09 1.62
CA ALA A 164 2.90 -0.34 2.24
C ALA A 164 2.19 -1.12 3.37
N ILE A 165 2.53 -0.82 4.63
CA ILE A 165 1.92 -1.43 5.82
C ILE A 165 1.28 -0.35 6.69
N TYR A 166 -0.03 -0.41 6.88
CA TYR A 166 -0.75 0.54 7.71
C TYR A 166 -0.61 0.19 9.20
N GLU A 167 -0.24 1.19 10.00
CA GLU A 167 -0.04 1.08 11.45
C GLU A 167 0.78 -0.16 11.85
N ARG A 168 1.83 -0.46 11.06
CA ARG A 168 2.84 -1.51 11.28
C ARG A 168 2.33 -2.95 11.13
N LYS A 169 1.03 -3.16 10.92
CA LYS A 169 0.42 -4.50 10.89
C LYS A 169 -0.47 -4.74 9.66
N TYR A 170 -1.34 -3.80 9.30
CA TYR A 170 -2.37 -4.06 8.30
C TYR A 170 -1.84 -3.96 6.86
N LEU A 171 -2.00 -5.05 6.09
CA LEU A 171 -1.58 -5.14 4.69
C LEU A 171 -2.64 -4.66 3.69
N LEU A 172 -3.52 -3.73 4.11
CA LEU A 172 -4.39 -2.93 3.24
C LEU A 172 -5.40 -3.69 2.36
N GLY A 173 -5.69 -4.97 2.62
CA GLY A 173 -6.43 -5.82 1.69
C GLY A 173 -7.79 -5.29 1.22
N THR A 174 -8.64 -4.88 2.15
CA THR A 174 -9.93 -4.24 1.86
C THR A 174 -9.73 -2.89 1.16
N SER A 175 -8.74 -2.13 1.60
CA SER A 175 -8.45 -0.78 1.09
C SER A 175 -8.07 -0.81 -0.40
N MET A 176 -7.30 -1.81 -0.82
CA MET A 176 -6.88 -2.00 -2.22
C MET A 176 -8.01 -2.51 -3.13
N ALA A 177 -8.95 -3.30 -2.59
CA ALA A 177 -10.06 -3.84 -3.38
C ALA A 177 -11.08 -2.75 -3.78
N ARG A 178 -11.29 -1.73 -2.95
CA ARG A 178 -12.32 -0.71 -3.23
C ARG A 178 -12.08 0.11 -4.50
N PRO A 179 -10.87 0.64 -4.78
CA PRO A 179 -10.65 1.42 -5.99
C PRO A 179 -10.80 0.60 -7.27
N VAL A 180 -10.44 -0.70 -7.31
CA VAL A 180 -10.66 -1.54 -8.49
C VAL A 180 -12.14 -1.81 -8.74
N ILE A 181 -12.92 -2.07 -7.68
CA ILE A 181 -14.37 -2.25 -7.77
C ILE A 181 -15.04 -0.96 -8.23
N ALA A 182 -14.69 0.16 -7.61
CA ALA A 182 -15.26 1.47 -7.92
C ALA A 182 -14.94 1.93 -9.35
N LYS A 183 -13.70 1.70 -9.83
CA LYS A 183 -13.31 1.93 -11.23
C LYS A 183 -14.20 1.15 -12.19
N ALA A 184 -14.36 -0.16 -11.96
CA ALA A 184 -15.20 -0.98 -12.82
C ALA A 184 -16.69 -0.57 -12.76
N MET A 185 -17.18 -0.08 -11.62
CA MET A 185 -18.53 0.48 -11.53
C MET A 185 -18.72 1.73 -12.39
N VAL A 186 -17.72 2.62 -12.45
CA VAL A 186 -17.76 3.81 -13.32
C VAL A 186 -17.80 3.39 -14.78
N ASP A 187 -17.01 2.39 -15.17
CA ASP A 187 -17.03 1.83 -16.52
C ASP A 187 -18.42 1.24 -16.86
N VAL A 188 -18.99 0.43 -15.96
CA VAL A 188 -20.33 -0.14 -16.14
C VAL A 188 -21.39 0.95 -16.18
N ALA A 189 -21.31 1.99 -15.34
CA ALA A 189 -22.26 3.10 -15.35
C ALA A 189 -22.30 3.79 -16.72
N LYS A 190 -21.12 4.00 -17.33
CA LYS A 190 -21.01 4.53 -18.69
C LYS A 190 -21.62 3.58 -19.72
N GLU A 191 -21.33 2.29 -19.65
CA GLU A 191 -21.83 1.27 -20.60
C GLU A 191 -23.36 1.17 -20.59
N VAL A 192 -23.98 1.26 -19.42
CA VAL A 192 -25.43 1.06 -19.26
C VAL A 192 -26.23 2.37 -19.31
N GLY A 193 -25.55 3.51 -19.43
CA GLY A 193 -26.14 4.84 -19.42
C GLY A 193 -26.74 5.22 -18.06
N ALA A 194 -26.06 4.86 -16.96
CA ALA A 194 -26.44 5.25 -15.61
C ALA A 194 -25.98 6.67 -15.30
N ASP A 195 -26.85 7.43 -14.63
CA ASP A 195 -26.58 8.78 -14.12
C ASP A 195 -26.12 8.76 -12.65
N ALA A 196 -26.09 7.57 -12.03
CA ALA A 196 -25.77 7.39 -10.63
C ALA A 196 -25.09 6.06 -10.30
N VAL A 197 -24.35 6.07 -9.19
CA VAL A 197 -23.77 4.89 -8.54
C VAL A 197 -24.22 4.80 -7.09
N SER A 198 -24.30 3.60 -6.55
CA SER A 198 -24.69 3.36 -5.15
C SER A 198 -23.88 2.26 -4.49
N HIS A 199 -23.71 2.34 -3.18
CA HIS A 199 -23.00 1.35 -2.37
C HIS A 199 -23.69 1.07 -1.03
N GLY A 200 -23.44 -0.11 -0.48
CA GLY A 200 -23.96 -0.52 0.84
C GLY A 200 -23.08 -0.17 2.04
N CYS A 201 -22.07 0.69 1.89
CA CYS A 201 -21.19 1.07 3.01
C CYS A 201 -21.94 1.86 4.09
N THR A 202 -21.64 1.58 5.37
CA THR A 202 -22.19 2.33 6.50
C THR A 202 -21.49 3.68 6.67
N GLY A 203 -22.14 4.62 7.37
CA GLY A 203 -21.58 5.94 7.70
C GLY A 203 -20.38 5.92 8.68
N LYS A 204 -20.01 4.76 9.23
CA LYS A 204 -18.93 4.61 10.22
C LYS A 204 -17.67 3.92 9.67
N GLY A 205 -17.74 3.38 8.45
CA GLY A 205 -16.65 2.66 7.81
C GLY A 205 -15.77 3.56 6.94
N ASN A 206 -14.55 3.11 6.66
CA ASN A 206 -13.67 3.78 5.70
C ASN A 206 -14.10 3.56 4.24
N ASP A 207 -14.83 2.48 3.96
CA ASP A 207 -15.16 2.07 2.58
C ASP A 207 -16.04 3.07 1.84
N GLN A 208 -16.93 3.78 2.52
CA GLN A 208 -17.71 4.86 1.91
C GLN A 208 -16.77 5.90 1.27
N VAL A 209 -15.70 6.29 1.98
CA VAL A 209 -14.73 7.27 1.49
C VAL A 209 -13.95 6.71 0.30
N ARG A 210 -13.57 5.43 0.34
CA ARG A 210 -12.79 4.78 -0.72
C ARG A 210 -13.56 4.66 -2.03
N PHE A 211 -14.83 4.27 -1.96
CA PHE A 211 -15.71 4.24 -3.13
C PHE A 211 -15.93 5.65 -3.68
N GLU A 212 -16.35 6.58 -2.84
CA GLU A 212 -16.76 7.91 -3.28
C GLU A 212 -15.61 8.75 -3.82
N LEU A 213 -14.44 8.72 -3.19
CA LEU A 213 -13.26 9.42 -3.73
C LEU A 213 -12.85 8.85 -5.11
N THR A 214 -13.03 7.54 -5.32
CA THR A 214 -12.78 6.93 -6.64
C THR A 214 -13.81 7.40 -7.66
N PHE A 215 -15.09 7.45 -7.31
CA PHE A 215 -16.13 7.99 -8.19
C PHE A 215 -15.85 9.43 -8.57
N PHE A 216 -15.52 10.29 -7.60
CA PHE A 216 -15.17 11.69 -7.85
C PHE A 216 -13.95 11.85 -8.77
N ALA A 217 -12.93 11.01 -8.58
CA ALA A 217 -11.71 11.07 -9.39
C ALA A 217 -11.94 10.62 -10.84
N LEU A 218 -12.80 9.63 -11.06
CA LEU A 218 -12.97 9.00 -12.39
C LEU A 218 -14.17 9.53 -13.18
N ASN A 219 -15.25 9.91 -12.51
CA ASN A 219 -16.41 10.53 -13.12
C ASN A 219 -17.21 11.38 -12.11
N PRO A 220 -16.88 12.68 -11.98
CA PRO A 220 -17.55 13.57 -11.02
C PRO A 220 -19.00 13.92 -11.39
N GLU A 221 -19.49 13.53 -12.57
CA GLU A 221 -20.88 13.77 -12.99
C GLU A 221 -21.87 12.74 -12.42
N LEU A 222 -21.39 11.59 -11.96
CA LEU A 222 -22.24 10.55 -11.37
C LEU A 222 -22.78 11.00 -10.02
N VAL A 223 -24.10 10.90 -9.84
CA VAL A 223 -24.71 11.07 -8.52
C VAL A 223 -24.38 9.85 -7.65
N VAL A 224 -23.81 10.09 -6.48
CA VAL A 224 -23.57 9.03 -5.49
C VAL A 224 -24.78 8.92 -4.57
N VAL A 225 -25.40 7.75 -4.51
CA VAL A 225 -26.47 7.43 -3.57
C VAL A 225 -25.96 6.49 -2.48
N ALA A 226 -26.04 6.90 -1.22
CA ALA A 226 -25.54 6.13 -0.08
C ALA A 226 -26.68 5.87 0.93
N PRO A 227 -27.47 4.79 0.75
CA PRO A 227 -28.70 4.57 1.51
C PRO A 227 -28.52 4.61 3.03
N TRP A 228 -27.41 4.10 3.56
CA TRP A 228 -27.11 4.14 5.00
C TRP A 228 -27.00 5.54 5.62
N ARG A 229 -26.86 6.59 4.81
CA ARG A 229 -26.86 7.99 5.24
C ARG A 229 -28.20 8.70 5.02
N GLU A 230 -29.14 8.02 4.37
CA GLU A 230 -30.36 8.64 3.85
C GLU A 230 -31.64 7.98 4.33
N TRP A 231 -31.65 6.65 4.46
CA TRP A 231 -32.81 5.88 4.86
C TRP A 231 -33.07 5.92 6.36
N ASP A 232 -34.24 5.45 6.77
CA ASP A 232 -34.65 5.39 8.18
C ASP A 232 -34.37 4.01 8.82
N LEU A 233 -33.73 3.08 8.10
CA LEU A 233 -33.38 1.76 8.64
C LEU A 233 -32.23 1.89 9.63
N LYS A 234 -32.45 1.53 10.89
CA LYS A 234 -31.50 1.74 11.99
C LYS A 234 -30.55 0.57 12.19
N GLY A 235 -30.85 -0.60 11.64
CA GLY A 235 -30.07 -1.80 11.86
C GLY A 235 -30.55 -3.01 11.07
N ARG A 236 -30.00 -4.17 11.45
CA ARG A 236 -30.22 -5.44 10.76
C ARG A 236 -31.67 -5.92 10.83
N GLU A 237 -32.31 -5.72 11.97
CA GLU A 237 -33.71 -6.10 12.22
C GLU A 237 -34.66 -5.36 11.26
N ASP A 238 -34.51 -4.04 11.15
CA ASP A 238 -35.27 -3.22 10.22
C ASP A 238 -35.07 -3.67 8.77
N ALA A 239 -33.83 -4.00 8.39
CA ALA A 239 -33.52 -4.53 7.06
C ALA A 239 -34.18 -5.91 6.80
N ILE A 240 -34.28 -6.78 7.82
CA ILE A 240 -35.00 -8.06 7.73
C ILE A 240 -36.51 -7.83 7.54
N GLU A 241 -37.10 -6.90 8.30
CA GLU A 241 -38.51 -6.56 8.17
C GLU A 241 -38.83 -5.97 6.81
N TYR A 242 -37.97 -5.07 6.33
CA TYR A 242 -38.05 -4.52 4.98
C TYR A 242 -37.94 -5.65 3.94
N ALA A 243 -36.95 -6.53 4.05
CA ALA A 243 -36.81 -7.67 3.15
C ALA A 243 -38.07 -8.55 3.10
N LYS A 244 -38.70 -8.83 4.25
CA LYS A 244 -39.96 -9.59 4.33
C LYS A 244 -41.11 -8.88 3.62
N LYS A 245 -41.29 -7.58 3.88
CA LYS A 245 -42.33 -6.75 3.26
C LYS A 245 -42.21 -6.73 1.73
N HIS A 246 -40.99 -6.69 1.22
CA HIS A 246 -40.68 -6.64 -0.21
C HIS A 246 -40.42 -8.03 -0.82
N LYS A 247 -40.67 -9.12 -0.06
CA LYS A 247 -40.50 -10.52 -0.49
C LYS A 247 -39.10 -10.85 -1.04
N ILE A 248 -38.06 -10.20 -0.51
CA ILE A 248 -36.68 -10.38 -0.92
C ILE A 248 -36.18 -11.72 -0.35
N PRO A 249 -35.62 -12.62 -1.17
CA PRO A 249 -35.07 -13.90 -0.70
C PRO A 249 -33.76 -13.66 0.03
N VAL A 250 -33.84 -13.45 1.34
CA VAL A 250 -32.67 -13.28 2.22
C VAL A 250 -32.34 -14.60 2.92
N PRO A 251 -31.07 -15.06 2.90
CA PRO A 251 -30.66 -16.22 3.66
C PRO A 251 -30.72 -15.86 5.15
N VAL A 252 -31.79 -16.29 5.82
CA VAL A 252 -31.98 -16.07 7.26
C VAL A 252 -31.25 -17.17 8.04
N THR A 253 -29.93 -17.22 7.94
CA THR A 253 -29.14 -18.11 8.81
C THR A 253 -28.46 -17.28 9.91
N LYS A 254 -28.72 -17.65 11.17
CA LYS A 254 -28.04 -17.09 12.36
C LYS A 254 -26.55 -17.50 12.46
N LYS A 255 -25.96 -18.07 11.40
CA LYS A 255 -24.77 -18.93 11.50
C LYS A 255 -23.45 -18.17 11.56
N SER A 256 -23.39 -16.93 11.10
CA SER A 256 -22.17 -16.11 11.24
C SER A 256 -22.52 -14.78 11.88
N ILE A 257 -21.93 -14.57 13.06
CA ILE A 257 -22.06 -13.34 13.87
C ILE A 257 -21.02 -12.29 13.51
N TYR A 258 -19.93 -12.67 12.82
CA TYR A 258 -18.89 -11.76 12.35
C TYR A 258 -19.27 -11.10 11.03
N SER A 259 -18.91 -9.82 10.91
CA SER A 259 -18.81 -9.11 9.62
C SER A 259 -17.51 -9.52 8.94
N ARG A 260 -17.60 -9.95 7.68
CA ARG A 260 -16.46 -10.47 6.91
C ARG A 260 -16.36 -9.81 5.56
N ASP A 261 -15.13 -9.54 5.15
CA ASP A 261 -14.81 -9.05 3.82
C ASP A 261 -13.61 -9.83 3.27
N ARG A 262 -13.89 -10.65 2.26
CA ARG A 262 -12.91 -11.55 1.64
C ARG A 262 -12.57 -11.06 0.24
N ASN A 263 -11.30 -11.15 -0.11
CA ASN A 263 -10.81 -11.08 -1.48
C ASN A 263 -9.58 -11.98 -1.62
N LEU A 264 -8.93 -11.99 -2.78
CA LEU A 264 -7.77 -12.84 -3.02
C LEU A 264 -6.58 -12.51 -2.12
N TRP A 265 -6.45 -11.26 -1.66
CA TRP A 265 -5.34 -10.85 -0.81
C TRP A 265 -5.56 -11.23 0.65
N HIS A 266 -6.78 -11.03 1.18
CA HIS A 266 -7.04 -11.23 2.60
C HIS A 266 -8.49 -11.59 2.93
N LEU A 267 -8.71 -11.88 4.21
CA LEU A 267 -10.02 -11.88 4.85
C LEU A 267 -9.95 -11.05 6.13
N SER A 268 -10.85 -10.09 6.28
CA SER A 268 -11.04 -9.35 7.55
C SER A 268 -12.25 -9.85 8.31
N HIS A 269 -12.15 -9.84 9.64
CA HIS A 269 -13.22 -10.17 10.59
C HIS A 269 -13.40 -9.00 11.58
N GLU A 270 -14.65 -8.59 11.76
CA GLU A 270 -15.05 -7.56 12.73
C GLU A 270 -16.38 -7.94 13.40
N GLY A 271 -16.70 -7.28 14.53
CA GLY A 271 -17.97 -7.44 15.24
C GLY A 271 -18.00 -8.58 16.26
N ASP A 272 -19.13 -8.69 16.95
CA ASP A 272 -19.38 -9.67 18.02
C ASP A 272 -18.27 -9.63 19.10
N ILE A 273 -17.70 -10.78 19.50
CA ILE A 273 -16.69 -10.86 20.57
C ILE A 273 -15.43 -10.03 20.28
N LEU A 274 -15.16 -9.70 19.00
CA LEU A 274 -14.00 -8.88 18.64
C LEU A 274 -14.15 -7.42 19.08
N GLU A 275 -15.36 -6.91 19.29
CA GLU A 275 -15.56 -5.53 19.73
C GLU A 275 -14.94 -5.23 21.10
N ASP A 276 -14.78 -6.25 21.95
CA ASP A 276 -14.01 -6.17 23.18
C ASP A 276 -12.54 -6.56 22.90
N PRO A 277 -11.59 -5.60 22.87
CA PRO A 277 -10.18 -5.89 22.60
C PRO A 277 -9.50 -6.76 23.65
N ALA A 278 -10.12 -7.00 24.81
CA ALA A 278 -9.62 -7.93 25.82
C ALA A 278 -10.01 -9.39 25.57
N LYS A 279 -10.85 -9.68 24.55
CA LYS A 279 -11.27 -11.04 24.21
C LYS A 279 -10.43 -11.62 23.09
N GLU A 280 -9.94 -12.84 23.27
CA GLU A 280 -9.20 -13.56 22.26
C GLU A 280 -10.11 -13.96 21.06
N PRO A 281 -9.63 -13.84 19.81
CA PRO A 281 -10.37 -14.34 18.65
C PRO A 281 -10.58 -15.86 18.72
N ARG A 282 -11.78 -16.34 18.39
CA ARG A 282 -12.09 -17.77 18.44
C ARG A 282 -11.49 -18.53 17.26
N LYS A 283 -11.06 -19.77 17.48
CA LYS A 283 -10.48 -20.65 16.46
C LYS A 283 -11.38 -20.87 15.24
N ASP A 284 -12.70 -20.99 15.46
CA ASP A 284 -13.72 -21.19 14.41
C ASP A 284 -14.01 -19.93 13.57
N MET A 285 -13.45 -18.78 13.96
CA MET A 285 -13.57 -17.54 13.20
C MET A 285 -12.73 -17.57 11.93
N TYR A 286 -11.50 -18.11 12.01
CA TYR A 286 -10.52 -18.12 10.93
C TYR A 286 -10.96 -19.06 9.81
N MET A 287 -10.84 -18.62 8.56
CA MET A 287 -11.34 -19.36 7.38
C MET A 287 -10.29 -19.55 6.29
N MET A 288 -9.23 -18.76 6.28
CA MET A 288 -8.16 -18.85 5.26
C MET A 288 -6.95 -19.63 5.78
N SER A 289 -6.82 -19.80 7.08
CA SER A 289 -5.67 -20.41 7.73
C SER A 289 -6.07 -21.41 8.81
N VAL A 290 -5.37 -22.54 8.88
CA VAL A 290 -5.49 -23.45 10.04
C VAL A 290 -4.90 -22.79 11.27
N ASP A 291 -5.26 -23.30 12.44
CA ASP A 291 -4.62 -22.84 13.67
C ASP A 291 -3.13 -23.20 13.67
N PRO A 292 -2.21 -22.30 14.08
CA PRO A 292 -0.79 -22.62 14.17
C PRO A 292 -0.48 -23.89 14.98
N GLU A 293 -1.30 -24.22 15.98
CA GLU A 293 -1.14 -25.45 16.76
C GLU A 293 -1.48 -26.71 15.94
N ASP A 294 -2.46 -26.61 15.03
CA ASP A 294 -2.91 -27.70 14.14
C ASP A 294 -2.11 -27.78 12.83
N ALA A 295 -1.30 -26.77 12.52
CA ALA A 295 -0.48 -26.75 11.31
C ALA A 295 0.55 -27.90 11.31
N PRO A 296 0.97 -28.38 10.12
CA PRO A 296 1.90 -29.51 9.99
C PRO A 296 3.15 -29.39 10.86
N ASP A 297 3.58 -30.51 11.45
CA ASP A 297 4.81 -30.58 12.25
C ASP A 297 6.09 -30.58 11.38
N GLN A 298 5.95 -30.69 10.06
CA GLN A 298 7.04 -30.56 9.11
C GLN A 298 7.03 -29.18 8.45
N PRO A 299 8.14 -28.43 8.47
CA PRO A 299 8.22 -27.14 7.80
C PRO A 299 8.21 -27.30 6.29
N GLU A 300 7.65 -26.31 5.60
CA GLU A 300 7.67 -26.23 4.14
C GLU A 300 8.61 -25.13 3.66
N TYR A 301 9.36 -25.41 2.59
CA TYR A 301 10.26 -24.44 1.97
C TYR A 301 9.66 -23.94 0.67
N VAL A 302 9.59 -22.62 0.53
CA VAL A 302 9.03 -21.95 -0.64
C VAL A 302 10.05 -20.97 -1.20
N LYS A 303 10.42 -21.12 -2.47
CA LYS A 303 11.29 -20.18 -3.20
C LYS A 303 10.44 -19.23 -4.03
N ILE A 304 10.50 -17.94 -3.74
CA ILE A 304 9.79 -16.90 -4.49
C ILE A 304 10.75 -16.23 -5.46
N GLY A 305 10.42 -16.23 -6.76
CA GLY A 305 11.15 -15.46 -7.78
C GLY A 305 10.53 -14.08 -7.95
N ILE A 306 11.38 -13.05 -8.07
CA ILE A 306 10.99 -11.65 -8.10
C ILE A 306 11.74 -10.96 -9.24
N VAL A 307 11.04 -10.11 -10.00
CA VAL A 307 11.60 -9.26 -11.06
C VAL A 307 11.15 -7.83 -10.82
N SER A 308 12.12 -6.92 -10.69
CA SER A 308 11.91 -5.49 -10.44
C SER A 308 10.91 -5.19 -9.30
N GLY A 309 11.03 -5.93 -8.18
CA GLY A 309 10.17 -5.81 -7.00
C GLY A 309 8.83 -6.55 -7.09
N ILE A 310 8.54 -7.21 -8.21
CA ILE A 310 7.27 -7.91 -8.46
C ILE A 310 7.47 -9.43 -8.39
N PRO A 311 6.70 -10.18 -7.58
CA PRO A 311 6.75 -11.64 -7.58
C PRO A 311 6.25 -12.22 -8.90
N VAL A 312 6.99 -13.17 -9.47
CA VAL A 312 6.69 -13.79 -10.78
C VAL A 312 6.62 -15.32 -10.72
N SER A 313 7.22 -15.96 -9.71
CA SER A 313 7.25 -17.43 -9.62
C SER A 313 7.24 -17.96 -8.19
N VAL A 314 6.75 -19.20 -8.05
CA VAL A 314 6.77 -19.98 -6.80
C VAL A 314 7.42 -21.33 -7.10
N ASN A 315 8.46 -21.68 -6.35
CA ASN A 315 9.25 -22.90 -6.53
C ASN A 315 9.73 -23.10 -7.98
N GLY A 316 10.15 -22.00 -8.63
CA GLY A 316 10.65 -22.01 -10.00
C GLY A 316 9.58 -22.05 -11.10
N LYS A 317 8.29 -22.17 -10.75
CA LYS A 317 7.18 -22.12 -11.70
C LYS A 317 6.62 -20.71 -11.81
N GLU A 318 6.66 -20.14 -13.02
CA GLU A 318 6.01 -18.87 -13.34
C GLU A 318 4.49 -19.01 -13.28
N LEU A 319 3.83 -18.01 -12.72
CA LEU A 319 2.38 -17.97 -12.50
C LEU A 319 1.85 -16.57 -12.80
N SER A 320 0.59 -16.48 -13.25
CA SER A 320 -0.09 -15.19 -13.32
C SER A 320 -0.26 -14.58 -11.91
N PRO A 321 -0.39 -13.25 -11.78
CA PRO A 321 -0.55 -12.57 -10.49
C PRO A 321 -1.59 -13.22 -9.56
N ALA A 322 -2.81 -13.45 -10.04
CA ALA A 322 -3.86 -14.07 -9.22
C ALA A 322 -3.54 -15.53 -8.87
N SER A 323 -3.06 -16.32 -9.84
CA SER A 323 -2.68 -17.72 -9.60
C SER A 323 -1.54 -17.86 -8.58
N LEU A 324 -0.55 -16.96 -8.65
CA LEU A 324 0.58 -16.90 -7.74
C LEU A 324 0.11 -16.64 -6.30
N LEU A 325 -0.71 -15.60 -6.11
CA LEU A 325 -1.24 -15.26 -4.80
C LEU A 325 -2.17 -16.36 -4.25
N SER A 326 -3.02 -16.93 -5.10
CA SER A 326 -3.88 -18.07 -4.72
C SER A 326 -3.06 -19.26 -4.25
N LYS A 327 -1.96 -19.60 -4.95
CA LYS A 327 -1.09 -20.71 -4.56
C LYS A 327 -0.42 -20.46 -3.22
N LEU A 328 0.01 -19.23 -2.96
CA LEU A 328 0.62 -18.87 -1.68
C LEU A 328 -0.40 -18.78 -0.54
N ASN A 329 -1.66 -18.44 -0.82
CA ASN A 329 -2.72 -18.53 0.17
C ASN A 329 -2.99 -19.98 0.58
N GLU A 330 -2.99 -20.91 -0.37
CA GLU A 330 -3.15 -22.34 -0.10
C GLU A 330 -2.01 -22.84 0.82
N ILE A 331 -0.75 -22.62 0.42
CA ILE A 331 0.42 -23.04 1.19
C ILE A 331 0.44 -22.34 2.55
N GLY A 332 0.35 -21.01 2.58
CA GLY A 332 0.39 -20.24 3.83
C GLY A 332 -0.76 -20.57 4.77
N GLY A 333 -1.95 -20.82 4.23
CA GLY A 333 -3.13 -21.22 4.98
C GLY A 333 -2.94 -22.55 5.71
N GLN A 334 -2.32 -23.54 5.04
CA GLN A 334 -1.99 -24.85 5.64
C GLN A 334 -0.98 -24.72 6.80
N HIS A 335 -0.13 -23.71 6.78
CA HIS A 335 0.87 -23.46 7.83
C HIS A 335 0.45 -22.39 8.85
N GLY A 336 -0.80 -21.93 8.83
CA GLY A 336 -1.31 -20.95 9.81
C GLY A 336 -0.75 -19.52 9.65
N ILE A 337 -0.21 -19.18 8.47
CA ILE A 337 0.52 -17.93 8.22
C ILE A 337 -0.43 -16.73 8.10
N GLY A 338 0.01 -15.57 8.59
CA GLY A 338 -0.58 -14.28 8.24
C GLY A 338 -1.83 -13.90 9.03
N ARG A 339 -2.00 -14.44 10.24
CA ARG A 339 -3.02 -13.99 11.19
C ARG A 339 -2.56 -12.73 11.92
N ILE A 340 -3.35 -11.66 11.88
CA ILE A 340 -3.05 -10.39 12.52
C ILE A 340 -4.27 -9.91 13.33
N ASP A 341 -4.04 -9.53 14.58
CA ASP A 341 -5.02 -8.84 15.43
C ASP A 341 -4.51 -7.43 15.76
N MET A 342 -5.35 -6.42 15.54
CA MET A 342 -5.02 -5.04 15.85
C MET A 342 -6.23 -4.17 16.15
N VAL A 343 -5.98 -3.12 16.93
CA VAL A 343 -6.84 -1.94 17.04
C VAL A 343 -6.27 -0.88 16.11
N GLU A 344 -7.01 -0.55 15.05
CA GLU A 344 -6.64 0.44 14.03
C GLU A 344 -7.28 1.81 14.28
N ASN A 345 -6.69 2.86 13.71
CA ASN A 345 -7.28 4.19 13.63
C ASN A 345 -8.01 4.35 12.29
N ARG A 346 -9.34 4.45 12.31
CA ARG A 346 -10.13 4.73 11.10
C ARG A 346 -9.97 6.20 10.70
N LEU A 347 -10.10 6.46 9.41
CA LEU A 347 -10.04 7.81 8.85
C LEU A 347 -11.09 8.74 9.48
N VAL A 348 -12.26 8.20 9.79
CA VAL A 348 -13.39 8.91 10.40
C VAL A 348 -13.20 9.20 11.91
N GLY A 349 -12.00 9.01 12.45
CA GLY A 349 -11.62 9.46 13.80
C GLY A 349 -11.93 8.47 14.93
N MET A 350 -12.43 7.28 14.63
CA MET A 350 -12.70 6.23 15.63
C MET A 350 -11.68 5.10 15.55
N LYS A 351 -11.48 4.41 16.68
CA LYS A 351 -10.74 3.15 16.70
C LYS A 351 -11.67 1.98 16.38
N SER A 352 -11.15 0.98 15.68
CA SER A 352 -11.83 -0.29 15.44
C SER A 352 -10.86 -1.43 15.69
N ARG A 353 -11.34 -2.55 16.20
CA ARG A 353 -10.54 -3.77 16.25
C ARG A 353 -10.92 -4.65 15.06
N GLY A 354 -9.91 -5.10 14.32
CA GLY A 354 -10.07 -6.02 13.21
C GLY A 354 -9.06 -7.16 13.32
N VAL A 355 -9.51 -8.36 12.96
CA VAL A 355 -8.64 -9.53 12.80
C VAL A 355 -8.55 -9.86 11.32
N TYR A 356 -7.34 -10.08 10.83
CA TYR A 356 -7.04 -10.25 9.42
C TYR A 356 -6.31 -11.57 9.17
N GLU A 357 -6.64 -12.21 8.06
CA GLU A 357 -5.91 -13.36 7.52
C GLU A 357 -5.35 -12.97 6.15
N THR A 358 -4.02 -12.90 6.03
CA THR A 358 -3.32 -12.53 4.79
C THR A 358 -2.15 -13.50 4.53
N PRO A 359 -2.42 -14.80 4.30
CA PRO A 359 -1.37 -15.83 4.25
C PRO A 359 -0.37 -15.60 3.12
N GLY A 360 -0.84 -15.55 1.87
CA GLY A 360 0.02 -15.34 0.71
C GLY A 360 0.68 -13.97 0.73
N GLY A 361 -0.05 -12.94 1.14
CA GLY A 361 0.51 -11.59 1.25
C GLY A 361 1.62 -11.47 2.28
N THR A 362 1.52 -12.16 3.43
CA THR A 362 2.58 -12.18 4.44
C THR A 362 3.85 -12.84 3.92
N ILE A 363 3.72 -13.96 3.19
CA ILE A 363 4.84 -14.63 2.51
C ILE A 363 5.50 -13.70 1.49
N LEU A 364 4.70 -13.03 0.67
CA LEU A 364 5.20 -12.11 -0.35
C LEU A 364 5.90 -10.88 0.25
N TYR A 365 5.34 -10.28 1.30
CA TYR A 365 5.96 -9.16 2.01
C TYR A 365 7.32 -9.57 2.60
N SER A 366 7.41 -10.75 3.21
CA SER A 366 8.69 -11.29 3.67
C SER A 366 9.68 -11.47 2.53
N ALA A 367 9.27 -12.05 1.40
CA ALA A 367 10.17 -12.28 0.27
C ALA A 367 10.71 -10.99 -0.36
N VAL A 368 9.84 -10.02 -0.66
CA VAL A 368 10.22 -8.77 -1.35
C VAL A 368 11.16 -7.94 -0.48
N ARG A 369 10.82 -7.73 0.80
CA ARG A 369 11.68 -6.94 1.72
C ARG A 369 13.06 -7.55 1.89
N GLU A 370 13.15 -8.87 1.88
CA GLU A 370 14.42 -9.59 2.06
C GLU A 370 15.30 -9.51 0.82
N LEU A 371 14.71 -9.51 -0.38
CA LEU A 371 15.47 -9.28 -1.61
C LEU A 371 15.99 -7.84 -1.71
N GLU A 372 15.24 -6.87 -1.19
CA GLU A 372 15.66 -5.47 -1.12
C GLU A 372 16.95 -5.30 -0.30
N THR A 373 17.18 -6.12 0.73
CA THR A 373 18.43 -6.09 1.52
C THR A 373 19.68 -6.44 0.70
N LEU A 374 19.52 -7.20 -0.38
CA LEU A 374 20.61 -7.47 -1.32
C LEU A 374 20.76 -6.39 -2.38
N THR A 375 19.68 -5.70 -2.74
CA THR A 375 19.61 -4.96 -4.02
C THR A 375 19.52 -3.45 -3.87
N LEU A 376 19.20 -2.94 -2.68
CA LEU A 376 19.14 -1.51 -2.38
C LEU A 376 20.33 -1.09 -1.52
N ASP A 377 20.91 0.06 -1.83
CA ASP A 377 21.86 0.70 -0.93
C ASP A 377 21.14 1.25 0.32
N ARG A 378 21.94 1.61 1.33
CA ARG A 378 21.45 2.04 2.65
C ARG A 378 20.48 3.23 2.57
N GLU A 379 20.80 4.26 1.78
CA GLU A 379 20.02 5.51 1.78
C GLU A 379 18.75 5.35 0.94
N SER A 380 18.84 4.62 -0.17
CA SER A 380 17.68 4.23 -0.97
C SER A 380 16.66 3.43 -0.15
N MET A 381 17.12 2.43 0.62
CA MET A 381 16.25 1.65 1.50
C MET A 381 15.55 2.52 2.56
N GLN A 382 16.29 3.41 3.22
CA GLN A 382 15.72 4.32 4.23
C GLN A 382 14.68 5.27 3.65
N LEU A 383 14.94 5.84 2.47
CA LEU A 383 13.99 6.73 1.81
C LEU A 383 12.74 5.99 1.32
N LYS A 384 12.92 4.78 0.78
CA LYS A 384 11.81 3.89 0.41
C LYS A 384 10.90 3.60 1.60
N ASP A 385 11.47 3.23 2.75
CA ASP A 385 10.69 2.95 3.96
C ASP A 385 9.91 4.17 4.46
N MET A 386 10.49 5.38 4.40
CA MET A 386 9.77 6.62 4.72
C MET A 386 8.58 6.86 3.78
N ASN A 387 8.78 6.66 2.47
CA ASN A 387 7.74 6.84 1.48
C ASN A 387 6.66 5.75 1.56
N ALA A 388 7.01 4.53 1.97
CA ALA A 388 6.09 3.41 2.16
C ALA A 388 5.00 3.72 3.19
N LEU A 389 5.35 4.42 4.27
CA LEU A 389 4.39 4.88 5.28
C LEU A 389 3.35 5.81 4.67
N LYS A 390 3.80 6.81 3.90
CA LYS A 390 2.88 7.76 3.26
C LYS A 390 2.03 7.08 2.19
N TYR A 391 2.60 6.16 1.43
CA TYR A 391 1.87 5.34 0.46
C TYR A 391 0.73 4.58 1.14
N ALA A 392 1.01 3.89 2.26
CA ALA A 392 0.03 3.14 3.02
C ALA A 392 -1.12 4.03 3.55
N GLU A 393 -0.80 5.22 4.07
CA GLU A 393 -1.81 6.19 4.51
C GLU A 393 -2.76 6.60 3.39
N LEU A 394 -2.24 6.91 2.20
CA LEU A 394 -3.05 7.35 1.05
C LEU A 394 -3.99 6.23 0.60
N VAL A 395 -3.49 5.00 0.50
CA VAL A 395 -4.31 3.83 0.13
C VAL A 395 -5.38 3.56 1.19
N TYR A 396 -5.02 3.57 2.48
CA TYR A 396 -5.97 3.38 3.58
C TYR A 396 -7.09 4.42 3.55
N ALA A 397 -6.75 5.68 3.26
CA ALA A 397 -7.65 6.81 3.18
C ALA A 397 -8.47 6.88 1.87
N GLY A 398 -8.35 5.90 0.96
CA GLY A 398 -9.11 5.87 -0.29
C GLY A 398 -8.60 6.80 -1.38
N ARG A 399 -7.40 7.36 -1.21
CA ARG A 399 -6.74 8.26 -2.16
C ARG A 399 -5.93 7.47 -3.19
N TRP A 400 -6.54 6.45 -3.79
CA TRP A 400 -5.89 5.67 -4.83
C TRP A 400 -5.63 6.55 -6.05
N PHE A 401 -6.64 7.15 -6.66
CA PHE A 401 -6.47 8.01 -7.86
C PHE A 401 -5.95 9.43 -7.55
N ASP A 402 -5.13 9.55 -6.51
CA ASP A 402 -4.53 10.82 -6.10
C ASP A 402 -3.15 11.02 -6.75
N PRO A 403 -2.85 12.20 -7.31
CA PRO A 403 -1.56 12.47 -7.96
C PRO A 403 -0.34 12.23 -7.06
N LEU A 404 -0.48 12.43 -5.74
CA LEU A 404 0.62 12.14 -4.81
C LEU A 404 0.90 10.64 -4.73
N ARG A 405 -0.14 9.80 -4.69
CA ARG A 405 0.04 8.33 -4.68
C ARG A 405 0.68 7.87 -5.98
N GLU A 406 0.23 8.39 -7.13
CA GLU A 406 0.81 8.09 -8.46
C GLU A 406 2.29 8.48 -8.55
N SER A 407 2.64 9.65 -8.03
CA SER A 407 4.02 10.12 -7.98
C SER A 407 4.90 9.25 -7.08
N LEU A 408 4.37 8.80 -5.95
CA LEU A 408 5.06 7.85 -5.08
C LEU A 408 5.22 6.50 -5.76
N ASP A 409 4.21 6.02 -6.47
CA ASP A 409 4.30 4.74 -7.20
C ASP A 409 5.40 4.79 -8.25
N ALA A 410 5.48 5.86 -9.05
CA ALA A 410 6.58 6.10 -10.00
C ALA A 410 7.97 6.04 -9.34
N PHE A 411 8.11 6.65 -8.15
CA PHE A 411 9.33 6.55 -7.36
C PHE A 411 9.62 5.10 -6.93
N MET A 412 8.60 4.37 -6.46
CA MET A 412 8.73 2.97 -6.03
C MET A 412 9.10 2.04 -7.20
N GLU A 413 8.58 2.26 -8.42
CA GLU A 413 8.98 1.48 -9.59
C GLU A 413 10.46 1.69 -9.87
N LYS A 414 10.88 2.96 -9.89
CA LYS A 414 12.25 3.34 -10.25
C LYS A 414 13.26 2.76 -9.26
N ILE A 415 12.99 2.89 -7.96
CA ILE A 415 13.93 2.44 -6.94
C ILE A 415 14.05 0.91 -6.88
N SER A 416 12.99 0.19 -7.24
CA SER A 416 12.95 -1.28 -7.22
C SER A 416 13.37 -1.94 -8.55
N GLU A 417 13.81 -1.19 -9.56
CA GLU A 417 14.21 -1.73 -10.88
C GLU A 417 15.20 -2.91 -10.79
N LYS A 418 16.13 -2.86 -9.83
CA LYS A 418 17.17 -3.88 -9.61
C LYS A 418 16.81 -4.91 -8.55
N THR A 419 15.64 -4.83 -7.93
CA THR A 419 15.12 -5.83 -6.99
C THR A 419 14.66 -7.07 -7.76
N THR A 420 15.61 -7.82 -8.32
CA THR A 420 15.40 -9.02 -9.13
C THR A 420 16.24 -10.16 -8.57
N GLY A 421 15.66 -11.35 -8.46
CA GLY A 421 16.31 -12.50 -7.83
C GLY A 421 15.31 -13.47 -7.23
N SER A 422 15.69 -14.12 -6.15
CA SER A 422 14.82 -15.04 -5.43
C SER A 422 15.11 -15.11 -3.94
N VAL A 423 14.09 -15.43 -3.16
CA VAL A 423 14.18 -15.63 -1.71
C VAL A 423 13.55 -16.96 -1.35
N THR A 424 14.25 -17.77 -0.56
CA THR A 424 13.74 -19.02 0.00
C THR A 424 13.27 -18.78 1.42
N LEU A 425 12.02 -19.14 1.70
CA LEU A 425 11.35 -18.99 2.98
C LEU A 425 11.01 -20.37 3.54
N LYS A 426 11.13 -20.52 4.86
CA LYS A 426 10.66 -21.65 5.65
C LYS A 426 9.37 -21.25 6.35
N LEU A 427 8.30 -21.99 6.10
CA LEU A 427 6.99 -21.82 6.70
C LEU A 427 6.79 -22.89 7.76
N TYR A 428 6.41 -22.47 8.97
CA TYR A 428 6.21 -23.40 10.08
C TYR A 428 5.32 -22.81 11.16
N LYS A 429 4.18 -23.44 11.43
CA LYS A 429 3.26 -23.13 12.54
C LYS A 429 3.10 -21.63 12.82
N GLY A 430 2.56 -20.91 11.84
CA GLY A 430 2.28 -19.48 11.89
C GLY A 430 3.47 -18.57 11.58
N SER A 431 4.68 -19.12 11.43
CA SER A 431 5.91 -18.36 11.24
C SER A 431 6.46 -18.45 9.82
N VAL A 432 7.00 -17.32 9.34
CA VAL A 432 7.79 -17.22 8.11
C VAL A 432 9.23 -16.87 8.50
N SER A 433 10.20 -17.68 8.08
CA SER A 433 11.63 -17.44 8.32
C SER A 433 12.42 -17.52 7.02
N VAL A 434 13.38 -16.63 6.83
CA VAL A 434 14.17 -16.61 5.60
C VAL A 434 15.36 -17.56 5.70
N THR A 435 15.59 -18.36 4.67
CA THR A 435 16.66 -19.36 4.64
C THR A 435 17.67 -19.15 3.52
N GLY A 436 17.35 -18.34 2.51
CA GLY A 436 18.29 -18.00 1.45
C GLY A 436 17.82 -16.81 0.62
N ARG A 437 18.77 -16.06 0.06
CA ARG A 437 18.53 -14.94 -0.86
C ARG A 437 19.55 -15.02 -1.99
N GLU A 438 19.11 -14.80 -3.22
CA GLU A 438 19.95 -14.84 -4.42
C GLU A 438 19.57 -13.68 -5.34
N SER A 439 20.54 -12.91 -5.84
CA SER A 439 20.29 -11.86 -6.81
C SER A 439 21.48 -11.66 -7.76
N PRO A 440 21.25 -11.50 -9.08
CA PRO A 440 22.29 -11.05 -10.00
C PRO A 440 22.67 -9.58 -9.79
N TYR A 441 21.92 -8.83 -8.98
CA TYR A 441 22.18 -7.42 -8.65
C TYR A 441 22.54 -7.24 -7.17
N SER A 442 23.08 -8.28 -6.53
CA SER A 442 23.51 -8.21 -5.14
C SER A 442 24.61 -7.17 -4.93
N LEU A 443 24.36 -6.22 -4.03
CA LEU A 443 25.32 -5.29 -3.45
C LEU A 443 26.11 -5.93 -2.30
N TYR A 444 25.63 -7.06 -1.76
CA TYR A 444 26.39 -7.87 -0.81
C TYR A 444 27.58 -8.52 -1.53
N ARG A 445 28.77 -8.33 -0.94
CA ARG A 445 30.07 -8.78 -1.44
C ARG A 445 30.84 -9.44 -0.31
N GLU A 446 30.91 -10.77 -0.35
CA GLU A 446 31.61 -11.58 0.66
C GLU A 446 33.09 -11.18 0.77
N ASP A 447 33.75 -10.95 -0.37
CA ASP A 447 35.16 -10.55 -0.46
C ASP A 447 35.48 -9.17 0.14
N ILE A 448 34.46 -8.34 0.40
CA ILE A 448 34.62 -7.06 1.11
C ILE A 448 34.21 -7.19 2.59
N SER A 449 33.21 -8.02 2.88
CA SER A 449 32.61 -8.15 4.22
C SER A 449 33.27 -9.19 5.13
N SER A 450 34.05 -10.12 4.56
CA SER A 450 34.75 -11.16 5.30
C SER A 450 35.76 -10.59 6.30
N PHE A 451 36.00 -11.32 7.39
CA PHE A 451 37.08 -11.03 8.35
C PHE A 451 38.46 -11.44 7.83
N GLU A 452 38.50 -12.19 6.72
CA GLU A 452 39.75 -12.55 6.06
C GLU A 452 40.34 -11.33 5.34
N ASN A 453 41.67 -11.27 5.20
CA ASN A 453 42.35 -10.13 4.59
C ASN A 453 41.98 -10.01 3.11
N GLY A 454 41.09 -9.07 2.78
CA GLY A 454 40.78 -8.66 1.41
C GLY A 454 41.51 -7.37 1.03
N ASP A 455 42.03 -7.30 -0.20
CA ASP A 455 42.77 -6.13 -0.72
C ASP A 455 41.88 -4.93 -1.09
N ILE A 456 40.56 -5.10 -1.07
CA ILE A 456 39.59 -4.09 -1.56
C ILE A 456 39.28 -3.02 -0.50
N TYR A 457 39.24 -3.39 0.79
CA TYR A 457 38.85 -2.48 1.87
C TYR A 457 40.04 -2.11 2.76
N ASN A 458 40.48 -0.86 2.68
CA ASN A 458 41.55 -0.35 3.54
C ASN A 458 41.00 0.05 4.93
N GLN A 459 41.27 -0.79 5.92
CA GLN A 459 40.80 -0.57 7.30
C GLN A 459 41.33 0.73 7.92
N ALA A 460 42.49 1.25 7.48
CA ALA A 460 43.06 2.48 8.03
C ALA A 460 42.19 3.72 7.75
N ASP A 461 41.42 3.71 6.68
CA ASP A 461 40.56 4.84 6.29
C ASP A 461 39.40 5.06 7.27
N ALA A 462 38.97 4.00 7.97
CA ALA A 462 37.92 4.06 8.98
C ALA A 462 38.24 5.06 10.11
N ALA A 463 39.51 5.18 10.50
CA ALA A 463 39.92 6.12 11.54
C ALA A 463 39.72 7.59 11.11
N GLY A 464 40.01 7.91 9.84
CA GLY A 464 39.75 9.22 9.25
C GLY A 464 38.25 9.49 9.15
N PHE A 465 37.50 8.53 8.61
CA PHE A 465 36.04 8.60 8.47
C PHE A 465 35.36 8.89 9.82
N ILE A 466 35.65 8.11 10.86
CA ILE A 466 35.03 8.27 12.20
C ILE A 466 35.28 9.66 12.78
N ARG A 467 36.52 10.18 12.65
CA ARG A 467 36.87 11.51 13.16
C ARG A 467 36.08 12.62 12.46
N LEU A 468 35.87 12.50 11.14
CA LEU A 468 35.14 13.50 10.35
C LEU A 468 33.63 13.37 10.54
N TYR A 469 33.09 12.15 10.45
CA TYR A 469 31.66 11.89 10.59
C TYR A 469 31.15 12.20 12.00
N GLY A 470 31.94 11.87 13.03
CA GLY A 470 31.61 12.15 14.43
C GLY A 470 31.91 13.58 14.89
N LEU A 471 32.47 14.44 14.02
CA LEU A 471 32.89 15.79 14.41
C LEU A 471 31.75 16.62 15.04
N PRO A 472 30.52 16.65 14.50
CA PRO A 472 29.43 17.41 15.12
C PRO A 472 29.09 16.93 16.54
N MET A 473 29.17 15.62 16.79
CA MET A 473 28.94 15.04 18.12
C MET A 473 30.04 15.46 19.10
N ARG A 474 31.30 15.44 18.64
CA ARG A 474 32.45 15.87 19.44
C ARG A 474 32.36 17.34 19.82
N VAL A 475 31.98 18.22 18.89
CA VAL A 475 31.82 19.66 19.13
C VAL A 475 30.73 19.92 20.18
N ARG A 476 29.59 19.23 20.09
CA ARG A 476 28.51 19.36 21.09
C ARG A 476 29.00 18.99 22.49
N ALA A 477 29.71 17.86 22.62
CA ALA A 477 30.25 17.43 23.89
C ALA A 477 31.37 18.36 24.43
N MET A 478 32.14 19.00 23.55
CA MET A 478 33.13 20.02 23.95
C MET A 478 32.45 21.26 24.52
N LEU A 479 31.38 21.74 23.86
CA LEU A 479 30.58 22.88 24.34
C LEU A 479 29.98 22.60 25.72
N GLU A 480 29.39 21.41 25.93
CA GLU A 480 28.83 20.98 27.22
C GLU A 480 29.90 20.92 28.34
N LYS A 481 31.17 20.69 27.98
CA LYS A 481 32.30 20.67 28.91
C LYS A 481 33.02 22.02 29.04
N GLY A 482 32.64 23.03 28.25
CA GLY A 482 33.32 24.32 28.21
C GLY A 482 34.76 24.27 27.67
N ILE A 483 35.05 23.36 26.73
CA ILE A 483 36.36 23.21 26.06
C ILE A 483 36.41 24.06 24.80
#